data_AF-A0A179T247-F1
#
_entry.id   AF-A0A179T247-F1
#
_cell.length_a   1.000
_cell.length_b   1.000
_cell.length_c   1.000
_cell.angle_alpha   90.00
_cell.angle_beta   90.00
_cell.angle_gamma   90.00
#
_symmetry.space_group_name_H-M   'P 1'
#
loop_
_entity.id
_entity.type
_entity.pdbx_description
1 polymer ?
#
loop_
_entity_poly.entity_id
_entity_poly.type
_entity_poly.pdbx_seq_one_letter_code
_entity_poly.pdbx_strand_id
1 'polypeptide(L)'
;MSKSIWRGFLTGVISGTVLGLFLKFIQFITELKVYTLLLNIDFLYNKHLPETLEFSLHLIVSIFISVVYFYFCEKLNLHLRQQFVLSFVFTTPTVLLYFPLSIFSIKETPALSNGLAILWWIIGHFLYALLLPLMFNQIKQRF
;
A
#
# COMPACT_ATOMS: atom_id res chain seq x y z
N MET A 1 -3.57 -23.98 -0.45
CA MET A 1 -3.86 -22.57 -0.10
C MET A 1 -5.34 -22.32 -0.36
N SER A 2 -6.08 -21.71 0.57
CA SER A 2 -7.51 -21.45 0.31
C SER A 2 -7.67 -20.48 -0.87
N LYS A 3 -8.76 -20.59 -1.65
CA LYS A 3 -9.03 -19.71 -2.80
C LYS A 3 -8.94 -18.22 -2.39
N SER A 4 -9.37 -17.91 -1.18
CA SER A 4 -9.30 -16.57 -0.58
C SER A 4 -7.88 -16.04 -0.39
N ILE A 5 -6.98 -16.86 0.18
CA ILE A 5 -5.58 -16.47 0.41
C ILE A 5 -4.90 -16.20 -0.93
N TRP A 6 -5.14 -17.04 -1.94
CA TRP A 6 -4.57 -16.81 -3.27
C TRP A 6 -5.08 -15.52 -3.92
N ARG A 7 -6.37 -15.22 -3.78
CA ARG A 7 -6.96 -13.98 -4.29
C ARG A 7 -6.39 -12.76 -3.58
N GLY A 8 -6.28 -12.79 -2.25
CA GLY A 8 -5.65 -11.74 -1.46
C GLY A 8 -4.17 -11.55 -1.85
N PHE A 9 -3.44 -12.64 -2.09
CA PHE A 9 -2.05 -12.57 -2.57
C PHE A 9 -1.96 -11.82 -3.91
N LEU A 10 -2.74 -12.24 -4.92
CA LEU A 10 -2.73 -11.59 -6.24
C LEU A 10 -3.19 -10.14 -6.17
N THR A 11 -4.24 -9.87 -5.38
CA THR A 11 -4.71 -8.51 -5.16
C THR A 11 -3.63 -7.65 -4.53
N GLY A 12 -2.95 -8.11 -3.48
CA GLY A 12 -1.86 -7.35 -2.85
C GLY A 12 -0.67 -7.10 -3.77
N VAL A 13 -0.32 -8.05 -4.64
CA VAL A 13 0.72 -7.83 -5.68
C VAL A 13 0.27 -6.72 -6.63
N ILE A 14 -0.94 -6.81 -7.17
CA ILE A 14 -1.45 -5.88 -8.17
C ILE A 14 -1.66 -4.48 -7.56
N SER A 15 -2.38 -4.37 -6.45
CA SER A 15 -2.68 -3.07 -5.83
C SER A 15 -1.44 -2.41 -5.25
N GLY A 16 -0.52 -3.18 -4.66
CA GLY A 16 0.79 -2.67 -4.20
C GLY A 16 1.65 -2.17 -5.36
N THR A 17 1.65 -2.91 -6.49
CA THR A 17 2.38 -2.47 -7.69
C THR A 17 1.79 -1.20 -8.27
N VAL A 18 0.46 -1.09 -8.35
CA VAL A 18 -0.22 0.12 -8.83
C VAL A 18 0.11 1.32 -7.93
N LEU A 19 0.03 1.17 -6.60
CA LEU A 19 0.43 2.21 -5.63
C LEU A 19 1.88 2.64 -5.83
N GLY A 20 2.80 1.67 -5.89
CA GLY A 20 4.22 1.96 -5.99
C GLY A 20 4.59 2.63 -7.31
N LEU A 21 4.05 2.16 -8.44
CA LEU A 21 4.26 2.80 -9.74
C LEU A 21 3.63 4.19 -9.80
N PHE A 22 2.46 4.38 -9.20
CA PHE A 22 1.82 5.68 -9.09
C PHE A 22 2.71 6.67 -8.35
N LEU A 23 3.19 6.32 -7.14
CA LEU A 23 4.07 7.22 -6.37
C LEU A 23 5.43 7.41 -7.04
N LYS A 24 5.95 6.40 -7.75
CA LYS A 24 7.17 6.53 -8.56
C LYS A 24 6.99 7.56 -9.68
N PHE A 25 5.87 7.50 -10.38
CA PHE A 25 5.53 8.48 -11.41
C PHE A 25 5.38 9.90 -10.83
N ILE A 26 4.69 10.05 -9.70
CA ILE A 26 4.56 11.35 -9.02
C ILE A 26 5.94 11.89 -8.62
N GLN A 27 6.80 11.06 -8.03
CA GLN A 27 8.17 11.47 -7.69
C GLN A 27 8.96 11.90 -8.93
N PHE A 28 8.80 11.19 -10.05
CA PHE A 28 9.49 11.54 -11.30
C PHE A 28 9.09 12.92 -11.84
N ILE A 29 7.81 13.30 -11.76
CA ILE A 29 7.33 14.58 -12.31
C ILE A 29 7.37 15.76 -11.32
N THR A 30 7.39 15.49 -10.02
CA THR A 30 7.35 16.54 -8.97
C THR A 30 8.64 16.67 -8.16
N GLU A 31 9.56 15.71 -8.31
CA GLU A 31 10.76 15.54 -7.48
C GLU A 31 10.48 15.34 -5.96
N LEU A 32 9.21 15.26 -5.57
CA LEU A 32 8.81 14.93 -4.21
C LEU A 32 9.20 13.47 -3.93
N LYS A 33 10.07 13.24 -2.95
CA LYS A 33 10.64 11.93 -2.59
C LYS A 33 9.64 10.91 -1.99
N VAL A 34 8.37 10.94 -2.39
CA VAL A 34 7.27 10.11 -1.87
C VAL A 34 7.43 8.63 -2.17
N TYR A 35 8.02 8.27 -3.32
CA TYR A 35 8.34 6.87 -3.64
C TYR A 35 9.55 6.38 -2.83
N THR A 36 10.55 7.24 -2.66
CA THR A 36 11.70 6.96 -1.79
C THR A 36 11.22 6.70 -0.36
N LEU A 37 10.30 7.51 0.15
CA LEU A 37 9.67 7.32 1.45
C LEU A 37 8.87 6.01 1.52
N LEU A 38 8.13 5.65 0.46
CA LEU A 38 7.33 4.41 0.40
C LEU A 38 8.20 3.16 0.59
N LEU A 39 9.40 3.18 0.01
CA LEU A 39 10.34 2.08 0.02
C LEU A 39 11.30 2.11 1.22
N ASN A 40 11.24 3.16 2.03
CA ASN A 40 12.29 3.40 2.99
C ASN A 40 12.28 2.37 4.13
N ILE A 41 13.41 1.71 4.32
CA ILE A 41 13.68 0.74 5.40
C ILE A 41 15.05 0.95 6.05
N ASP A 42 15.70 2.08 5.76
CA ASP A 42 17.06 2.37 6.20
C ASP A 42 17.22 2.43 7.73
N PHE A 43 16.15 2.77 8.44
CA PHE A 43 16.05 2.76 9.89
C PHE A 43 16.07 1.35 10.50
N LEU A 44 15.75 0.31 9.72
CA LEU A 44 15.90 -1.10 10.12
C LEU A 44 17.18 -1.72 9.58
N TYR A 45 17.58 -1.32 8.37
CA TYR A 45 18.74 -1.88 7.69
C TYR A 45 19.53 -0.77 6.98
N ASN A 46 20.65 -0.39 7.57
CA ASN A 46 21.42 0.79 7.17
C ASN A 46 22.32 0.60 5.93
N LYS A 47 22.30 -0.56 5.27
CA LYS A 47 23.05 -0.77 4.02
C LYS A 47 22.17 -0.48 2.81
N HIS A 48 22.78 0.05 1.76
CA HIS A 48 22.11 0.28 0.49
C HIS A 48 21.55 -1.02 -0.06
N LEU A 49 20.25 -1.06 -0.34
CA LEU A 49 19.59 -2.17 -1.03
C LEU A 49 19.24 -1.77 -2.46
N PRO A 50 19.24 -2.72 -3.41
CA PRO A 50 18.67 -2.47 -4.73
C PRO A 50 17.20 -2.09 -4.61
N GLU A 51 16.74 -1.13 -5.42
CA GLU A 51 15.34 -0.68 -5.46
C GLU A 51 14.37 -1.86 -5.63
N THR A 52 14.72 -2.86 -6.44
CA THR A 52 13.92 -4.06 -6.66
C THR A 52 13.65 -4.85 -5.37
N LEU A 53 14.62 -4.87 -4.44
CA LEU A 53 14.46 -5.54 -3.16
C LEU A 53 13.62 -4.69 -2.20
N GLU A 54 13.86 -3.39 -2.12
CA GLU A 54 13.04 -2.47 -1.31
C GLU A 54 11.57 -2.51 -1.76
N PHE A 55 11.34 -2.53 -3.08
CA PHE A 55 10.01 -2.68 -3.66
C PHE A 55 9.38 -4.04 -3.35
N SER A 56 10.15 -5.12 -3.37
CA SER A 56 9.68 -6.46 -3.00
C SER A 56 9.26 -6.51 -1.53
N LEU A 57 10.00 -5.85 -0.63
CA LEU A 57 9.63 -5.72 0.78
C LEU A 57 8.35 -4.91 0.97
N HIS A 58 8.17 -3.84 0.21
CA HIS A 58 6.90 -3.09 0.16
C HIS A 58 5.73 -4.00 -0.28
N LEU A 59 5.92 -4.81 -1.33
CA LEU A 59 4.89 -5.75 -1.80
C LEU A 59 4.53 -6.80 -0.74
N ILE A 60 5.47 -7.24 0.10
CA ILE A 60 5.16 -8.17 1.20
C ILE A 60 4.16 -7.55 2.19
N VAL A 61 4.32 -6.27 2.55
CA VAL A 61 3.36 -5.54 3.40
C VAL A 61 2.00 -5.43 2.71
N SER A 62 1.98 -5.09 1.43
CA SER A 62 0.77 -5.02 0.61
C SER A 62 0.01 -6.36 0.55
N ILE A 63 0.73 -7.46 0.29
CA ILE A 63 0.20 -8.82 0.29
C ILE A 63 -0.41 -9.16 1.64
N PHE A 64 0.29 -8.87 2.73
CA PHE A 64 -0.21 -9.15 4.07
C PHE A 64 -1.54 -8.43 4.35
N ILE A 65 -1.61 -7.12 4.10
CA ILE A 65 -2.83 -6.34 4.29
C ILE A 65 -3.97 -6.90 3.43
N SER A 66 -3.70 -7.22 2.17
CA SER A 66 -4.70 -7.75 1.25
C SER A 66 -5.22 -9.14 1.65
N VAL A 67 -4.34 -10.06 2.06
CA VAL A 67 -4.75 -11.39 2.53
C VAL A 67 -5.61 -11.30 3.78
N VAL A 68 -5.23 -10.45 4.75
CA VAL A 68 -6.02 -10.22 5.96
C VAL A 68 -7.37 -9.59 5.62
N TYR A 69 -7.40 -8.62 4.70
CA TYR A 69 -8.64 -8.03 4.19
C TYR A 69 -9.59 -9.08 3.59
N PHE A 70 -9.11 -9.94 2.70
CA PHE A 70 -9.91 -11.00 2.09
C PHE A 70 -10.46 -11.98 3.13
N TYR A 71 -9.63 -12.36 4.11
CA TYR A 71 -10.05 -13.21 5.21
C TYR A 71 -11.23 -12.61 5.99
N PHE A 72 -11.16 -11.33 6.38
CA PHE A 72 -12.23 -10.68 7.13
C PHE A 72 -13.51 -10.48 6.29
N CYS A 73 -13.37 -10.12 5.02
CA CYS A 73 -14.51 -9.98 4.11
C CYS A 73 -15.32 -11.27 4.00
N GLU A 74 -14.65 -12.42 3.87
CA GLU A 74 -15.33 -13.73 3.82
C GLU A 74 -15.82 -14.18 5.19
N LYS A 75 -15.00 -14.07 6.23
CA LYS A 75 -15.33 -14.52 7.58
C LYS A 75 -16.57 -13.81 8.14
N LEU A 76 -16.72 -12.52 7.82
CA LEU A 76 -17.83 -11.68 8.28
C LEU A 76 -18.95 -11.53 7.25
N ASN A 77 -18.84 -12.16 6.07
CA ASN A 77 -19.80 -12.05 4.97
C ASN A 77 -20.17 -10.60 4.61
N LEU A 78 -19.15 -9.72 4.51
CA LEU A 78 -19.36 -8.29 4.32
C LEU A 78 -20.00 -7.97 2.96
N HIS A 79 -21.01 -7.09 2.96
CA HIS A 79 -21.57 -6.51 1.75
C HIS A 79 -20.69 -5.37 1.21
N LEU A 80 -20.92 -4.94 -0.03
CA LEU A 80 -20.06 -3.99 -0.75
C LEU A 80 -19.67 -2.75 0.06
N ARG A 81 -20.65 -2.08 0.71
CA ARG A 81 -20.37 -0.89 1.53
C ARG A 81 -19.42 -1.19 2.68
N GLN A 82 -19.61 -2.32 3.38
CA GLN A 82 -18.76 -2.75 4.49
C GLN A 82 -17.35 -3.13 4.01
N GLN A 83 -17.24 -3.72 2.82
CA GLN A 83 -15.96 -4.02 2.19
C GLN A 83 -15.14 -2.76 1.89
N PHE A 84 -15.77 -1.69 1.40
CA PHE A 84 -15.10 -0.39 1.24
C PHE A 84 -14.65 0.18 2.59
N VAL A 85 -15.55 0.21 3.58
CA VAL A 85 -15.21 0.70 4.93
C VAL A 85 -14.02 -0.06 5.51
N LEU A 86 -14.04 -1.40 5.46
CA LEU A 86 -12.94 -2.22 5.96
C LEU A 86 -11.62 -1.93 5.22
N SER A 87 -11.69 -1.74 3.90
CA SER A 87 -10.50 -1.41 3.09
C SER A 87 -9.85 -0.10 3.53
N PHE A 88 -10.67 0.94 3.74
CA PHE A 88 -10.19 2.21 4.28
C PHE A 88 -9.60 2.05 5.67
N VAL A 89 -10.27 1.33 6.57
CA VAL A 89 -9.78 1.07 7.94
C VAL A 89 -8.41 0.39 7.92
N PHE A 90 -8.19 -0.59 7.04
CA PHE A 90 -6.90 -1.29 6.94
C PHE A 90 -5.80 -0.45 6.27
N THR A 91 -6.18 0.53 5.46
CA THR A 91 -5.24 1.41 4.76
C THR A 91 -4.89 2.65 5.59
N THR A 92 -5.75 3.11 6.49
CA THR A 92 -5.49 4.30 7.33
C THR A 92 -4.16 4.25 8.09
N PRO A 93 -3.76 3.13 8.73
CA PRO A 93 -2.47 3.05 9.39
C PRO A 93 -1.29 3.33 8.45
N THR A 94 -1.35 2.89 7.19
CA THR A 94 -0.27 3.11 6.22
C THR A 94 -0.19 4.56 5.76
N VAL A 95 -1.31 5.28 5.76
CA VAL A 95 -1.30 6.74 5.54
C VAL A 95 -0.55 7.44 6.67
N LEU A 96 -0.82 7.05 7.92
CA LEU A 96 -0.14 7.62 9.09
C LEU A 96 1.35 7.30 9.13
N LEU A 97 1.81 6.23 8.47
CA LEU A 97 3.23 5.89 8.38
C LEU A 97 4.08 6.96 7.69
N TYR A 98 3.48 7.92 6.96
CA TYR A 98 4.21 9.07 6.43
C TYR A 98 5.10 9.73 7.49
N PHE A 99 4.57 9.97 8.69
CA PHE A 99 5.27 10.67 9.76
C PHE A 99 6.42 9.85 10.37
N PRO A 100 6.20 8.64 10.92
CA PRO A 100 7.29 7.87 11.51
C PRO A 100 8.35 7.50 10.46
N LEU A 101 7.96 7.15 9.23
CA LEU A 101 8.94 6.84 8.18
C LEU A 101 9.81 8.06 7.86
N SER A 102 9.24 9.27 7.85
CA SER A 102 10.00 10.50 7.59
C SER A 102 10.86 10.93 8.78
N ILE A 103 10.40 10.69 10.02
CA ILE A 103 11.16 10.98 11.24
C ILE A 103 12.39 10.07 11.37
N PHE A 104 12.22 8.79 11.08
CA PHE A 104 13.28 7.80 11.23
C PHE A 104 14.17 7.65 10.00
N SER A 105 13.83 8.30 8.88
CA SER A 105 14.61 8.22 7.65
C SER A 105 16.03 8.74 7.82
N ILE A 106 17.00 7.96 7.34
CA ILE A 106 18.41 8.38 7.23
C ILE A 106 18.64 9.01 5.85
N LYS A 107 18.00 8.45 4.81
CA LYS A 107 17.92 8.99 3.46
C LYS A 107 17.08 10.25 3.46
N GLU A 108 17.32 11.10 2.47
CA GLU A 108 16.48 12.27 2.27
C GLU A 108 15.07 11.86 1.81
N THR A 109 14.07 12.28 2.58
CA THR A 109 12.64 12.06 2.31
C THR A 109 11.89 13.39 2.35
N PRO A 110 10.62 13.45 1.90
CA PRO A 110 9.84 14.68 2.01
C PRO A 110 9.76 15.19 3.45
N ALA A 111 9.75 16.51 3.62
CA ALA A 111 9.61 17.12 4.94
C ALA A 111 8.25 16.77 5.57
N LEU A 112 8.21 16.71 6.90
CA LEU A 112 6.99 16.41 7.67
C LEU A 112 5.84 17.39 7.40
N SER A 113 6.17 18.63 7.05
CA SER A 113 5.22 19.70 6.75
C SER A 113 4.92 19.88 5.26
N ASN A 114 5.48 19.03 4.38
CA ASN A 114 5.25 19.14 2.94
C ASN A 114 3.83 18.66 2.58
N GLY A 115 2.89 19.60 2.51
CA GLY A 115 1.47 19.31 2.24
C GLY A 115 1.22 18.63 0.89
N LEU A 116 2.02 18.94 -0.14
CA LEU A 116 1.89 18.28 -1.45
C LEU A 116 2.35 16.82 -1.39
N ALA A 117 3.44 16.52 -0.69
CA ALA A 117 3.91 15.16 -0.49
C ALA A 117 2.89 14.32 0.31
N ILE A 118 2.32 14.90 1.38
CA ILE A 118 1.26 14.27 2.17
C ILE A 118 0.02 14.00 1.30
N LEU A 119 -0.38 14.97 0.48
CA LEU A 119 -1.54 14.82 -0.42
C LEU A 119 -1.32 13.65 -1.39
N TRP A 120 -0.18 13.60 -2.08
CA TRP A 120 0.12 12.52 -3.02
C TRP A 120 0.25 11.16 -2.33
N TRP A 121 0.82 11.13 -1.13
CA TRP A 121 0.87 9.93 -0.28
C TRP A 121 -0.55 9.41 0.02
N ILE A 122 -1.46 10.29 0.44
CA ILE A 122 -2.86 9.96 0.70
C ILE A 122 -3.54 9.45 -0.58
N ILE A 123 -3.38 10.13 -1.71
CA ILE A 123 -4.00 9.74 -2.99
C ILE A 123 -3.53 8.35 -3.43
N GLY A 124 -2.23 8.06 -3.32
CA GLY A 124 -1.71 6.73 -3.64
C GLY A 124 -2.36 5.64 -2.78
N HIS A 125 -2.43 5.87 -1.47
CA HIS A 125 -3.04 4.91 -0.55
C HIS A 125 -4.56 4.81 -0.75
N PHE A 126 -5.22 5.90 -1.11
CA PHE A 126 -6.62 5.89 -1.49
C PHE A 126 -6.86 5.00 -2.72
N LEU A 127 -5.99 5.08 -3.74
CA LEU A 127 -6.01 4.20 -4.91
C LEU A 127 -5.87 2.72 -4.51
N TYR A 128 -4.93 2.41 -3.60
CA TYR A 128 -4.79 1.07 -3.03
C TYR A 128 -6.09 0.59 -2.35
N ALA A 129 -6.68 1.43 -1.49
CA ALA A 129 -7.91 1.13 -0.76
C ALA A 129 -9.11 0.91 -1.70
N LEU A 130 -9.19 1.59 -2.83
CA LEU A 130 -10.25 1.37 -3.83
C LEU A 130 -10.10 0.02 -4.54
N LEU A 131 -8.87 -0.41 -4.84
CA LEU A 131 -8.63 -1.64 -5.59
C LEU A 131 -9.02 -2.91 -4.81
N LEU A 132 -8.86 -2.92 -3.48
CA LEU A 132 -9.19 -4.09 -2.64
C LEU A 132 -10.64 -4.60 -2.82
N PRO A 133 -11.71 -3.80 -2.57
CA PRO A 133 -13.09 -4.25 -2.75
C PRO A 133 -13.44 -4.52 -4.21
N LEU A 134 -12.88 -3.76 -5.16
CA LEU A 134 -13.13 -3.98 -6.59
C LEU A 134 -12.65 -5.37 -7.03
N MET A 135 -11.42 -5.72 -6.65
CA MET A 135 -10.85 -7.03 -6.97
C MET A 135 -11.50 -8.17 -6.18
N PHE A 136 -11.91 -7.91 -4.93
CA PHE A 136 -12.69 -8.88 -4.16
C PHE A 136 -13.97 -9.29 -4.90
N ASN A 137 -14.73 -8.32 -5.42
CA ASN A 137 -16.00 -8.60 -6.08
C ASN A 137 -15.83 -9.16 -7.50
N GLN A 138 -14.87 -8.68 -8.28
CA GLN A 138 -14.60 -9.21 -9.63
C GLN A 138 -14.24 -10.69 -9.60
N ILE A 139 -13.49 -11.15 -8.59
CA ILE A 139 -13.09 -12.56 -8.52
C ILE A 139 -14.19 -13.43 -7.88
N LYS A 140 -15.04 -12.86 -7.02
CA LYS A 140 -16.20 -13.59 -6.47
C LYS A 140 -17.22 -13.94 -7.55
N GLN A 141 -17.33 -13.15 -8.61
CA GLN A 141 -18.28 -13.39 -9.71
C GLN A 141 -17.80 -14.41 -10.75
N ARG A 142 -16.54 -14.86 -10.69
CA ARG A 142 -15.95 -15.79 -11.69
C ARG A 142 -15.98 -17.26 -11.26
N PHE A 143 -16.51 -17.59 -10.09
CA PHE A 143 -16.59 -18.94 -9.52
C PHE A 143 -17.85 -19.10 -8.68
#